data_AF-A0A8K0AE26-F1
#
_entry.id   AF-A0A8K0AE26-F1
#
_cell.length_a   1.000
_cell.length_b   1.000
_cell.length_c   1.000
_cell.angle_alpha   90.00
_cell.angle_beta   90.00
_cell.angle_gamma   90.00
#
_symmetry.space_group_name_H-M   'P 1'
#
loop_
_entity.id
_entity.type
_entity.pdbx_description
1 polymer ?
#
loop_
_entity_poly.entity_id
_entity_poly.type
_entity_poly.pdbx_seq_one_letter_code
_entity_poly.pdbx_strand_id
1 'polypeptide(L)'
;MSSPGQVNQGLLSALRVLREALKEEKLVLFLGEKISALPQPATLSDWWTSVQDEAEVNTGKLKKLEEDYLQRLGDRPSLSHAALRTLGRFPVIVTTNMDCLVERLVWAPQGIVGECLRIDQLNLLASTWPTLHHDVIVKCFGDSSLHARATVETKKQMEELCTSDGEEARFLEKLFNEQSVLFLGCDPDAPLCCSVLQRFAENSKTRHFVVVPAQQRGVEERGSLSLLHVDLDLPSLAQLLNPSAKPLESPTEKGVPKTSKTDTNVKPGGDIPPGCDVIQLLCLGTGKGTTAVLTGEPSSSMVVLHNSRPVLLVDVGLGVTQSLLHSISPEKFPGAMFVTHNHSDHAGELPLVLGGTAQRRLLAGQPKVKLLCGPKVLEPLKVHRLSEMASQMQPDDAADWLICDPEGDPVYLDDVKHFKLQAVESQHDLPCYGFMLYYKDELILGFSADSGFKAELYDKIFEAPTVVVDGRTPSSKWHASFDEISAYLKSREKRPRAVYVTGYGTAAEYTAEDSALRPLQRGQFYTLWSEENECTELTNEGAL
;
A
#
# COMPACT_ATOMS: atom_id res chain seq x y z
N MET A 1 16.45 -25.31 28.13
CA MET A 1 16.13 -25.06 26.70
C MET A 1 14.62 -25.09 26.56
N SER A 2 14.02 -23.95 26.25
CA SER A 2 12.57 -23.82 26.05
C SER A 2 12.13 -24.62 24.82
N SER A 3 10.94 -25.22 24.84
CA SER A 3 10.45 -25.98 23.69
C SER A 3 10.11 -25.04 22.52
N PRO A 4 10.23 -25.47 21.24
CA PRO A 4 9.93 -24.62 20.08
C PRO A 4 8.52 -23.99 20.11
N GLY A 5 7.55 -24.67 20.77
CA GLY A 5 6.20 -24.14 20.98
C GLY A 5 6.12 -22.99 21.98
N GLN A 6 6.92 -23.01 23.05
CA GLN A 6 6.98 -21.93 24.04
C GLN A 6 7.68 -20.69 23.50
N VAL A 7 8.72 -20.87 22.68
CA VAL A 7 9.48 -19.78 22.05
C VAL A 7 8.59 -18.96 21.10
N ASN A 8 7.71 -19.62 20.34
CA ASN A 8 6.75 -18.93 19.46
C ASN A 8 5.62 -18.23 20.23
N GLN A 9 5.18 -18.76 21.38
CA GLN A 9 4.16 -18.11 22.20
C GLN A 9 4.64 -16.81 22.83
N GLY A 10 5.88 -16.76 23.33
CA GLY A 10 6.48 -15.54 23.88
C GLY A 10 6.56 -14.41 22.84
N LEU A 11 7.04 -14.74 21.64
CA LEU A 11 7.13 -13.78 20.53
C LEU A 11 5.76 -13.25 20.09
N LEU A 12 4.77 -14.14 19.94
CA LEU A 12 3.40 -13.74 19.60
C LEU A 12 2.79 -12.84 20.68
N SER A 13 3.05 -13.12 21.96
CA SER A 13 2.60 -12.28 23.06
C SER A 13 3.22 -10.90 23.00
N ALA A 14 4.53 -10.80 22.76
CA ALA A 14 5.23 -9.52 22.65
C ALA A 14 4.72 -8.69 21.45
N LEU A 15 4.53 -9.33 20.30
CA LEU A 15 3.98 -8.68 19.10
C LEU A 15 2.54 -8.18 19.30
N ARG A 16 1.71 -8.88 20.09
CA ARG A 16 0.37 -8.41 20.46
C ARG A 16 0.44 -7.15 21.33
N VAL A 17 1.34 -7.12 22.32
CA VAL A 17 1.52 -5.93 23.17
C VAL A 17 1.96 -4.73 22.33
N LEU A 18 2.91 -4.92 21.42
CA LEU A 18 3.34 -3.89 20.47
C LEU A 18 2.19 -3.36 19.61
N ARG A 19 1.36 -4.27 19.11
CA ARG A 19 0.24 -3.91 18.25
C ARG A 19 -0.86 -3.14 19.00
N GLU A 20 -1.14 -3.48 20.24
CA GLU A 20 -2.05 -2.68 21.07
C GLU A 20 -1.44 -1.31 21.41
N ALA A 21 -0.14 -1.23 21.70
CA ALA A 21 0.53 0.06 21.92
C ALA A 21 0.46 0.98 20.68
N LEU A 22 0.58 0.42 19.47
CA LEU A 22 0.36 1.15 18.21
C LEU A 22 -1.08 1.63 18.06
N LYS A 23 -2.06 0.76 18.37
CA LYS A 23 -3.48 1.09 18.27
C LYS A 23 -3.90 2.18 19.26
N GLU A 24 -3.26 2.23 20.42
CA GLU A 24 -3.51 3.25 21.45
C GLU A 24 -2.73 4.55 21.22
N GLU A 25 -1.93 4.66 20.14
CA GLU A 25 -1.06 5.83 19.87
C GLU A 25 -0.08 6.10 21.03
N LYS A 26 0.42 5.02 21.64
CA LYS A 26 1.33 5.01 22.81
C LYS A 26 2.69 4.43 22.49
N LEU A 27 3.07 4.47 21.20
CA LEU A 27 4.34 3.94 20.74
C LEU A 27 5.23 5.06 20.21
N VAL A 28 6.44 5.13 20.77
CA VAL A 28 7.54 5.92 20.22
C VAL A 28 8.39 5.00 19.35
N LEU A 29 8.68 5.41 18.11
CA LEU A 29 9.63 4.71 17.26
C LEU A 29 11.04 5.26 17.46
N PHE A 30 12.00 4.39 17.75
CA PHE A 30 13.40 4.75 17.84
C PHE A 30 14.15 4.17 16.64
N LEU A 31 14.67 5.03 15.76
CA LEU A 31 15.32 4.60 14.52
C LEU A 31 16.84 4.51 14.70
N GLY A 32 17.36 3.32 14.43
CA GLY A 32 18.78 3.00 14.40
C GLY A 32 19.38 3.08 13.00
N GLU A 33 20.70 3.02 12.96
CA GLU A 33 21.53 3.21 11.78
C GLU A 33 21.20 2.27 10.61
N LYS A 34 20.67 1.07 10.89
CA LYS A 34 20.34 0.10 9.82
C LYS A 34 19.09 0.52 9.02
N ILE A 35 18.32 1.49 9.50
CA ILE A 35 17.11 2.01 8.85
C ILE A 35 17.31 3.43 8.32
N SER A 36 18.21 4.18 8.94
CA SER A 36 18.41 5.61 8.73
C SER A 36 19.76 5.96 8.06
N ALA A 37 20.49 4.98 7.52
CA ALA A 37 21.73 5.22 6.78
C ALA A 37 21.59 4.89 5.28
N LEU A 38 22.41 5.56 4.46
CA LEU A 38 22.77 5.13 3.09
C LEU A 38 23.20 3.64 3.10
N PRO A 39 23.07 2.91 1.97
CA PRO A 39 22.98 1.45 1.98
C PRO A 39 24.18 0.76 2.63
N GLN A 40 23.86 -0.35 3.29
CA GLN A 40 24.79 -1.38 3.76
C GLN A 40 25.95 -1.61 2.77
N PRO A 41 27.19 -1.82 3.25
CA PRO A 41 27.52 -2.37 4.57
C PRO A 41 28.05 -1.35 5.62
N ALA A 42 27.77 -0.05 5.50
CA ALA A 42 28.31 0.93 6.45
C ALA A 42 27.78 0.74 7.89
N THR A 43 28.68 0.72 8.88
CA THR A 43 28.35 0.65 10.31
C THR A 43 28.31 2.03 10.97
N LEU A 44 27.71 2.13 12.16
CA LEU A 44 27.75 3.34 12.99
C LEU A 44 29.20 3.79 13.27
N SER A 45 30.12 2.85 13.42
CA SER A 45 31.55 3.13 13.63
C SER A 45 32.24 3.65 12.37
N ASP A 46 31.92 3.10 11.19
CA ASP A 46 32.44 3.60 9.90
C ASP A 46 32.00 5.05 9.65
N TRP A 47 30.78 5.37 10.08
CA TRP A 47 30.22 6.71 10.05
C TRP A 47 30.99 7.68 10.94
N TRP A 48 31.14 7.37 12.24
CA TRP A 48 31.87 8.25 13.16
C TRP A 48 33.35 8.40 12.81
N THR A 49 33.98 7.34 12.30
CA THR A 49 35.38 7.40 11.84
C THR A 49 35.53 8.33 10.64
N SER A 50 34.56 8.35 9.73
CA SER A 50 34.54 9.28 8.58
C SER A 50 34.28 10.74 8.96
N VAL A 51 33.79 11.00 10.17
CA VAL A 51 33.50 12.34 10.72
C VAL A 51 34.65 12.89 11.58
N GLN A 52 35.50 12.01 12.15
CA GLN A 52 36.58 12.42 13.06
C GLN A 52 37.73 13.19 12.41
N ASP A 53 37.87 13.15 11.08
CA ASP A 53 38.93 13.83 10.36
C ASP A 53 38.35 14.92 9.44
N GLU A 54 37.99 16.07 10.02
CA GLU A 54 37.41 17.22 9.29
C GLU A 54 38.29 17.68 8.09
N ALA A 55 39.59 17.38 8.12
CA ALA A 55 40.55 17.70 7.08
C ALA A 55 40.49 16.78 5.84
N GLU A 56 39.90 15.58 5.95
CA GLU A 56 39.87 14.57 4.87
C GLU A 56 38.46 14.06 4.51
N VAL A 57 37.39 14.72 4.98
CA VAL A 57 36.03 14.34 4.56
C VAL A 57 35.88 14.57 3.04
N ASN A 58 35.99 13.49 2.26
CA ASN A 58 35.79 13.53 0.81
C ASN A 58 34.32 13.76 0.49
N THR A 59 33.94 15.03 0.50
CA THR A 59 32.58 15.53 0.23
C THR A 59 32.04 15.05 -1.10
N GLY A 60 32.90 14.83 -2.10
CA GLY A 60 32.54 14.29 -3.40
C GLY A 60 32.07 12.83 -3.36
N LYS A 61 32.69 11.99 -2.51
CA LYS A 61 32.30 10.57 -2.37
C LYS A 61 30.93 10.42 -1.69
N LEU A 62 30.68 11.23 -0.64
CA LEU A 62 29.39 11.25 0.06
C LEU A 62 28.28 11.83 -0.83
N LYS A 63 28.57 12.91 -1.56
CA LYS A 63 27.62 13.51 -2.52
C LYS A 63 27.22 12.52 -3.61
N LYS A 64 28.19 11.78 -4.16
CA LYS A 64 27.92 10.75 -5.17
C LYS A 64 27.08 9.59 -4.61
N LEU A 65 27.33 9.15 -3.37
CA LEU A 65 26.52 8.10 -2.74
C LEU A 65 25.08 8.53 -2.48
N GLU A 66 24.88 9.79 -2.04
CA GLU A 66 23.55 10.40 -1.87
C GLU A 66 22.83 10.55 -3.22
N GLU A 67 23.50 11.09 -4.24
CA GLU A 67 22.96 11.22 -5.60
C GLU A 67 22.64 9.86 -6.23
N ASP A 68 23.54 8.87 -6.12
CA ASP A 68 23.31 7.52 -6.62
C ASP A 68 22.13 6.84 -5.88
N TYR A 69 21.95 7.11 -4.58
CA TYR A 69 20.82 6.59 -3.80
C TYR A 69 19.50 7.27 -4.18
N LEU A 70 19.48 8.60 -4.28
CA LEU A 70 18.31 9.38 -4.70
C LEU A 70 17.90 9.03 -6.15
N GLN A 71 18.86 8.77 -7.04
CA GLN A 71 18.57 8.28 -8.40
C GLN A 71 18.00 6.85 -8.40
N ARG A 72 18.50 5.97 -7.53
CA ARG A 72 17.98 4.59 -7.37
C ARG A 72 16.65 4.51 -6.61
N LEU A 73 16.26 5.57 -5.90
CA LEU A 73 14.99 5.68 -5.19
C LEU A 73 13.78 5.61 -6.15
N GLY A 74 13.97 5.97 -7.42
CA GLY A 74 12.98 5.77 -8.49
C GLY A 74 12.76 4.31 -8.89
N ASP A 75 13.78 3.45 -8.74
CA ASP A 75 13.73 2.02 -9.12
C ASP A 75 13.39 1.10 -7.94
N ARG A 76 13.57 1.58 -6.70
CA ARG A 76 13.22 0.87 -5.45
C ARG A 76 12.69 1.89 -4.45
N PRO A 77 11.36 2.07 -4.29
CA PRO A 77 10.83 2.86 -3.20
C PRO A 77 11.39 2.26 -1.91
N SER A 78 12.06 3.07 -1.09
CA SER A 78 12.74 2.59 0.11
C SER A 78 11.72 1.90 1.03
N LEU A 79 11.74 0.58 1.01
CA LEU A 79 10.80 -0.30 1.69
C LEU A 79 10.66 0.05 3.18
N SER A 80 11.74 0.55 3.79
CA SER A 80 11.76 1.01 5.17
C SER A 80 10.82 2.18 5.46
N HIS A 81 10.73 3.17 4.57
CA HIS A 81 9.88 4.34 4.80
C HIS A 81 8.40 4.03 4.58
N ALA A 82 8.06 3.15 3.63
CA ALA A 82 6.70 2.63 3.50
C ALA A 82 6.28 1.83 4.74
N ALA A 83 7.21 1.05 5.31
CA ALA A 83 7.01 0.34 6.57
C ALA A 83 6.77 1.31 7.74
N LEU A 84 7.55 2.39 7.87
CA LEU A 84 7.31 3.43 8.88
C LEU A 84 5.91 4.04 8.74
N ARG A 85 5.48 4.41 7.53
CA ARG A 85 4.12 4.94 7.30
C ARG A 85 3.01 3.93 7.60
N THR A 86 3.30 2.64 7.50
CA THR A 86 2.35 1.58 7.87
C THR A 86 2.22 1.45 9.40
N LEU A 87 3.27 1.79 10.15
CA LEU A 87 3.27 1.73 11.60
C LEU A 87 2.51 2.88 12.25
N GLY A 88 2.47 4.08 11.65
CA GLY A 88 1.73 5.19 12.26
C GLY A 88 1.93 6.54 11.57
N ARG A 89 1.46 7.61 12.22
CA ARG A 89 1.61 8.99 11.77
C ARG A 89 2.47 9.74 12.78
N PHE A 90 3.66 10.14 12.36
CA PHE A 90 4.66 10.72 13.26
C PHE A 90 4.82 12.22 13.02
N PRO A 91 3.97 13.10 13.59
CA PRO A 91 4.07 14.54 13.36
C PRO A 91 5.26 15.17 14.10
N VAL A 92 5.90 14.47 15.04
CA VAL A 92 7.12 14.96 15.71
C VAL A 92 8.28 14.00 15.44
N ILE A 93 9.38 14.55 14.93
CA ILE A 93 10.65 13.83 14.76
C ILE A 93 11.70 14.51 15.64
N VAL A 94 12.22 13.80 16.64
CA VAL A 94 13.39 14.23 17.42
C VAL A 94 14.64 13.69 16.73
N THR A 95 15.61 14.54 16.42
CA THR A 95 16.81 14.13 15.69
C THR A 95 18.11 14.60 16.35
N THR A 96 19.19 13.84 16.19
CA THR A 96 20.54 14.31 16.49
C THR A 96 21.11 15.18 15.38
N ASN A 97 20.52 15.14 14.18
CA ASN A 97 21.02 15.83 12.99
C ASN A 97 19.87 16.40 12.16
N MET A 98 19.96 17.68 11.75
CA MET A 98 18.88 18.41 11.06
C MET A 98 18.76 18.08 9.56
N ASP A 99 19.08 16.86 9.14
CA ASP A 99 18.72 16.45 7.79
C ASP A 99 17.19 16.25 7.74
N CYS A 100 16.63 16.33 6.54
CA CYS A 100 15.19 16.20 6.34
C CYS A 100 14.81 14.90 5.61
N LEU A 101 15.65 13.87 5.60
CA LEU A 101 15.40 12.72 4.71
C LEU A 101 14.21 11.89 5.22
N VAL A 102 14.27 11.40 6.45
CA VAL A 102 13.13 10.71 7.10
C VAL A 102 11.90 11.63 7.15
N GLU A 103 12.07 12.91 7.45
CA GLU A 103 11.03 13.95 7.49
C GLU A 103 10.32 14.05 6.13
N ARG A 104 11.07 14.25 5.05
CA ARG A 104 10.52 14.33 3.69
C ARG A 104 9.82 13.04 3.29
N LEU A 105 10.39 11.88 3.64
CA LEU A 105 9.85 10.59 3.21
C LEU A 105 8.64 10.14 4.06
N VAL A 106 8.56 10.53 5.32
CA VAL A 106 7.43 10.23 6.21
C VAL A 106 6.31 11.25 6.02
N TRP A 107 6.62 12.55 5.90
CA TRP A 107 5.63 13.63 5.85
C TRP A 107 5.14 13.99 4.45
N ALA A 108 6.04 14.11 3.45
CA ALA A 108 5.65 14.65 2.13
C ALA A 108 4.60 13.80 1.40
N PRO A 109 4.65 12.45 1.42
CA PRO A 109 3.62 11.63 0.79
C PRO A 109 2.27 11.62 1.51
N GLN A 110 2.22 12.11 2.77
CA GLN A 110 1.02 12.11 3.61
C GLN A 110 0.41 13.51 3.78
N GLY A 111 1.05 14.57 3.25
CA GLY A 111 0.64 15.95 3.48
C GLY A 111 0.71 16.38 4.95
N ILE A 112 1.51 15.69 5.77
CA ILE A 112 1.66 16.00 7.19
C ILE A 112 2.53 17.24 7.34
N VAL A 113 2.06 18.22 8.12
CA VAL A 113 2.91 19.32 8.62
C VAL A 113 3.47 18.85 9.95
N GLY A 114 4.71 18.34 9.93
CA GLY A 114 5.39 17.86 11.13
C GLY A 114 6.40 18.86 11.68
N GLU A 115 6.78 18.65 12.94
CA GLU A 115 7.79 19.40 13.67
C GLU A 115 9.05 18.53 13.86
N CYS A 116 10.21 19.05 13.44
CA CYS A 116 11.50 18.41 13.63
C CYS A 116 12.24 19.16 14.75
N LEU A 117 12.65 18.45 15.80
CA LEU A 117 13.32 19.00 16.97
C LEU A 117 14.68 18.36 17.13
N ARG A 118 15.69 19.15 17.47
CA ARG A 118 16.99 18.58 17.83
C ARG A 118 16.97 18.01 19.23
N ILE A 119 17.87 17.08 19.51
CA ILE A 119 17.98 16.45 20.84
C ILE A 119 18.31 17.46 21.96
N ASP A 120 19.07 18.51 21.66
CA ASP A 120 19.38 19.62 22.56
C ASP A 120 18.20 20.61 22.73
N GLN A 121 17.06 20.33 22.08
CA GLN A 121 15.81 21.07 22.20
C GLN A 121 14.71 20.25 22.86
N LEU A 122 15.03 19.08 23.42
CA LEU A 122 14.06 18.20 24.08
C LEU A 122 13.34 18.88 25.26
N ASN A 123 13.99 19.84 25.92
CA ASN A 123 13.37 20.65 26.97
C ASN A 123 12.13 21.43 26.49
N LEU A 124 12.03 21.77 25.19
CA LEU A 124 10.84 22.41 24.62
C LEU A 124 9.60 21.50 24.71
N LEU A 125 9.78 20.17 24.62
CA LEU A 125 8.72 19.18 24.76
C LEU A 125 8.32 18.92 26.21
N ALA A 126 9.19 19.23 27.18
CA ALA A 126 8.95 18.90 28.58
C ALA A 126 7.68 19.55 29.15
N SER A 127 7.35 20.76 28.67
CA SER A 127 6.17 21.52 29.10
C SER A 127 4.86 21.08 28.44
N THR A 128 4.95 20.40 27.30
CA THR A 128 3.80 19.96 26.49
C THR A 128 3.58 18.45 26.55
N TRP A 129 4.50 17.70 27.19
CA TRP A 129 4.42 16.26 27.43
C TRP A 129 3.70 15.90 28.74
N PRO A 130 2.73 14.96 28.75
CA PRO A 130 2.38 14.00 27.70
C PRO A 130 1.18 14.41 26.82
N THR A 131 0.72 15.67 26.91
CA THR A 131 -0.49 16.14 26.20
C THR A 131 -0.36 16.19 24.68
N LEU A 132 0.84 16.03 24.11
CA LEU A 132 1.00 15.66 22.71
C LEU A 132 0.52 14.22 22.52
N HIS A 133 -0.74 14.04 22.12
CA HIS A 133 -1.31 12.77 21.64
C HIS A 133 -0.78 12.39 20.25
N HIS A 134 0.53 12.42 20.06
CA HIS A 134 1.16 12.28 18.75
C HIS A 134 2.23 11.19 18.80
N ASP A 135 2.23 10.28 17.81
CA ASP A 135 3.32 9.32 17.66
C ASP A 135 4.62 10.09 17.42
N VAL A 136 5.66 9.78 18.18
CA VAL A 136 6.97 10.43 18.06
C VAL A 136 7.96 9.47 17.41
N ILE A 137 8.72 9.96 16.43
CA ILE A 137 9.95 9.29 16.01
C ILE A 137 11.12 9.94 16.74
N VAL A 138 11.94 9.14 17.39
CA VAL A 138 13.26 9.52 17.89
C VAL A 138 14.31 8.93 16.95
N LYS A 139 15.03 9.81 16.28
CA LYS A 139 16.07 9.53 15.28
C LYS A 139 17.42 9.95 15.85
N CYS A 140 18.05 9.05 16.59
CA CYS A 140 19.33 9.36 17.22
C CYS A 140 20.56 8.93 16.41
N PHE A 141 20.38 7.98 15.49
CA PHE A 141 21.46 7.39 14.72
C PHE A 141 21.12 7.53 13.24
N GLY A 142 21.98 8.15 12.44
CA GLY A 142 21.89 8.17 10.98
C GLY A 142 20.83 9.10 10.38
N ASP A 143 21.29 10.05 9.58
CA ASP A 143 20.88 10.26 8.19
C ASP A 143 21.92 11.20 7.60
N SER A 144 22.25 10.94 6.35
CA SER A 144 23.26 11.67 5.60
C SER A 144 22.56 12.53 4.56
N SER A 145 22.11 13.72 4.95
CA SER A 145 22.08 14.81 3.98
C SER A 145 23.39 15.58 4.07
N LEU A 146 23.94 16.00 2.94
CA LEU A 146 25.18 16.78 2.89
C LEU A 146 25.15 18.07 3.73
N HIS A 147 23.96 18.55 4.11
CA HIS A 147 23.71 19.83 4.78
C HIS A 147 23.68 19.75 6.30
N ALA A 148 23.46 18.57 6.85
CA ALA A 148 23.44 18.36 8.29
C ALA A 148 24.36 17.18 8.56
N ARG A 149 25.55 17.44 9.10
CA ARG A 149 26.45 16.39 9.56
C ARG A 149 26.23 16.24 11.06
N ALA A 150 26.12 15.00 11.52
CA ALA A 150 26.42 14.71 12.91
C ALA A 150 27.86 15.17 13.17
N THR A 151 28.05 16.08 14.13
CA THR A 151 29.38 16.58 14.47
C THR A 151 29.98 15.74 15.59
N VAL A 152 31.29 15.89 15.83
CA VAL A 152 31.93 15.36 17.04
C VAL A 152 31.17 15.81 18.29
N GLU A 153 30.67 17.05 18.28
CA GLU A 153 29.86 17.61 19.35
C GLU A 153 28.52 16.86 19.52
N THR A 154 27.82 16.56 18.44
CA THR A 154 26.55 15.80 18.49
C THR A 154 26.75 14.38 19.02
N LYS A 155 27.85 13.71 18.63
CA LYS A 155 28.21 12.39 19.16
C LYS A 155 28.47 12.47 20.66
N LYS A 156 29.26 13.46 21.07
CA LYS A 156 29.59 13.70 22.47
C LYS A 156 28.32 14.00 23.28
N GLN A 157 27.38 14.78 22.74
CA GLN A 157 26.08 15.03 23.36
C GLN A 157 25.27 13.74 23.55
N MET A 158 25.27 12.81 22.59
CA MET A 158 24.62 11.51 22.74
C MET A 158 25.29 10.63 23.81
N GLU A 159 26.62 10.64 23.87
CA GLU A 159 27.37 9.92 24.91
C GLU A 159 27.15 10.55 26.30
N GLU A 160 27.13 11.88 26.38
CA GLU A 160 26.80 12.65 27.58
C GLU A 160 25.35 12.41 28.01
N LEU A 161 24.40 12.26 27.08
CA LEU A 161 23.02 11.90 27.39
C LEU A 161 22.92 10.53 28.05
N CYS A 162 23.83 9.59 27.74
CA CYS A 162 23.89 8.27 28.35
C CYS A 162 24.55 8.28 29.74
N THR A 163 25.17 9.39 30.18
CA THR A 163 25.95 9.44 31.42
C THR A 163 25.63 10.63 32.35
N SER A 164 24.98 11.68 31.86
CA SER A 164 24.67 12.92 32.60
C SER A 164 23.24 12.93 33.14
N ASP A 165 22.97 13.67 34.22
CA ASP A 165 21.60 13.85 34.77
C ASP A 165 20.97 15.18 34.34
N GLY A 166 21.25 15.59 33.11
CA GLY A 166 20.72 16.82 32.48
C GLY A 166 19.20 16.80 32.26
N GLU A 167 18.64 17.92 31.81
CA GLU A 167 17.20 18.04 31.58
C GLU A 167 16.72 17.12 30.45
N GLU A 168 17.53 16.95 29.42
CA GLU A 168 17.29 16.08 28.27
C GLU A 168 17.27 14.60 28.69
N ALA A 169 18.20 14.19 29.55
CA ALA A 169 18.25 12.83 30.08
C ALA A 169 17.01 12.54 30.95
N ARG A 170 16.61 13.48 31.82
CA ARG A 170 15.39 13.35 32.63
C ARG A 170 14.13 13.31 31.76
N PHE A 171 14.10 14.06 30.67
CA PHE A 171 12.99 14.01 29.72
C PHE A 171 12.91 12.63 29.05
N LEU A 172 14.03 12.07 28.57
CA LEU A 172 14.04 10.72 28.01
C LEU A 172 13.66 9.66 29.05
N GLU A 173 14.14 9.77 30.29
CA GLU A 173 13.70 8.89 31.37
C GLU A 173 12.18 8.99 31.58
N LYS A 174 11.60 10.18 31.56
CA LYS A 174 10.15 10.38 31.63
C LYS A 174 9.43 9.73 30.44
N LEU A 175 9.91 9.98 29.21
CA LEU A 175 9.38 9.42 27.96
C LEU A 175 9.31 7.89 28.02
N PHE A 176 10.43 7.24 28.36
CA PHE A 176 10.54 5.79 28.46
C PHE A 176 9.71 5.21 29.62
N ASN A 177 9.53 5.97 30.71
CA ASN A 177 8.66 5.54 31.79
C ASN A 177 7.17 5.63 31.44
N GLU A 178 6.78 6.51 30.52
CA GLU A 178 5.37 6.79 30.21
C GLU A 178 4.89 6.13 28.91
N GLN A 179 5.78 5.79 27.97
CA GLN A 179 5.42 5.26 26.65
C GLN A 179 6.23 4.00 26.29
N SER A 180 5.62 3.14 25.47
CA SER A 180 6.36 2.01 24.89
C SER A 180 7.28 2.51 23.77
N VAL A 181 8.48 1.95 23.67
CA VAL A 181 9.46 2.35 22.65
C VAL A 181 9.80 1.13 21.80
N LEU A 182 9.69 1.26 20.49
CA LEU A 182 10.09 0.25 19.52
C LEU A 182 11.36 0.71 18.80
N PHE A 183 12.46 0.03 19.08
CA PHE A 183 13.75 0.23 18.43
C PHE A 183 13.81 -0.59 17.14
N LEU A 184 13.99 0.12 16.03
CA LEU A 184 14.08 -0.47 14.70
C LEU A 184 15.47 -0.19 14.13
N GLY A 185 16.14 -1.23 13.63
CA GLY A 185 17.44 -1.07 12.97
C GLY A 185 18.59 -0.70 13.91
N CYS A 186 18.39 -0.83 15.22
CA CYS A 186 19.42 -0.65 16.23
C CYS A 186 20.17 -1.97 16.45
N ASP A 187 21.50 -1.90 16.56
CA ASP A 187 22.31 -3.01 17.06
C ASP A 187 22.41 -2.97 18.59
N PRO A 188 21.76 -3.87 19.35
CA PRO A 188 21.77 -3.82 20.82
C PRO A 188 23.15 -4.04 21.42
N ASP A 189 24.10 -4.60 20.66
CA ASP A 189 25.46 -4.86 21.11
C ASP A 189 26.41 -3.70 20.76
N ALA A 190 25.98 -2.73 19.94
CA ALA A 190 26.78 -1.53 19.67
C ALA A 190 26.91 -0.67 20.92
N PRO A 191 28.11 -0.19 21.31
CA PRO A 191 28.34 0.44 22.63
C PRO A 191 27.38 1.58 22.98
N LEU A 192 27.10 2.47 22.04
CA LEU A 192 26.20 3.61 22.26
C LEU A 192 24.74 3.19 22.35
N CYS A 193 24.29 2.25 21.50
CA CYS A 193 22.93 1.73 21.57
C CYS A 193 22.71 0.93 22.87
N CYS A 194 23.67 0.09 23.24
CA CYS A 194 23.69 -0.64 24.51
C CYS A 194 23.58 0.33 25.70
N SER A 195 24.32 1.45 25.68
CA SER A 195 24.28 2.46 26.75
C SER A 195 22.91 3.15 26.84
N VAL A 196 22.29 3.48 25.70
CA VAL A 196 20.92 4.03 25.66
C VAL A 196 19.90 3.02 26.20
N LEU A 197 19.98 1.77 25.75
CA LEU A 197 19.06 0.70 26.16
C LEU A 197 19.16 0.42 27.67
N GLN A 198 20.37 0.28 28.20
CA GLN A 198 20.61 0.05 29.62
C GLN A 198 20.11 1.21 30.48
N ARG A 199 20.40 2.45 30.04
CA ARG A 199 20.01 3.64 30.79
C ARG A 199 18.51 3.87 30.81
N PHE A 200 17.88 3.87 29.63
CA PHE A 200 16.52 4.38 29.49
C PHE A 200 15.47 3.28 29.40
N ALA A 201 15.81 2.07 28.91
CA ALA A 201 14.82 1.05 28.56
C ALA A 201 14.80 -0.16 29.52
N GLU A 202 15.95 -0.70 29.94
CA GLU A 202 15.99 -1.95 30.73
C GLU A 202 15.32 -1.81 32.10
N ASN A 203 15.37 -0.62 32.71
CA ASN A 203 14.86 -0.37 34.06
C ASN A 203 13.66 0.60 34.11
N SER A 204 13.02 0.85 32.97
CA SER A 204 11.85 1.74 32.91
C SER A 204 10.59 1.09 33.48
N LYS A 205 9.55 1.90 33.70
CA LYS A 205 8.22 1.44 34.16
C LYS A 205 7.38 0.82 33.04
N THR A 206 7.71 1.08 31.78
CA THR A 206 6.93 0.65 30.62
C THR A 206 7.75 -0.32 29.78
N ARG A 207 7.08 -1.23 29.06
CA ARG A 207 7.76 -2.25 28.26
C ARG A 207 8.27 -1.68 26.95
N HIS A 208 9.50 -2.02 26.58
CA HIS A 208 10.14 -1.60 25.32
C HIS A 208 10.57 -2.80 24.49
N PHE A 209 10.83 -2.56 23.20
CA PHE A 209 11.06 -3.63 22.24
C PHE A 209 12.20 -3.28 21.29
N VAL A 210 13.13 -4.20 21.07
CA VAL A 210 14.17 -4.09 20.04
C VAL A 210 13.97 -5.21 19.04
N VAL A 211 13.91 -4.88 17.75
CA VAL A 211 13.81 -5.88 16.69
C VAL A 211 15.21 -6.31 16.26
N VAL A 212 15.53 -7.57 16.49
CA VAL A 212 16.83 -8.17 16.14
C VAL A 212 16.62 -9.18 15.01
N PRO A 213 17.20 -8.96 13.81
CA PRO A 213 17.17 -9.95 12.75
C PRO A 213 17.87 -11.24 13.19
N ALA A 214 17.19 -12.39 13.10
CA ALA A 214 17.74 -13.68 13.51
C ALA A 214 17.12 -14.85 12.75
N GLN A 215 17.92 -15.87 12.42
CA GLN A 215 17.43 -17.12 11.81
C GLN A 215 16.57 -17.93 12.78
N GLN A 216 16.83 -17.84 14.08
CA GLN A 216 16.01 -18.45 15.12
C GLN A 216 15.12 -17.40 15.74
N ARG A 217 13.81 -17.66 15.73
CA ARG A 217 12.81 -16.78 16.33
C ARG A 217 12.80 -16.94 17.84
N GLY A 218 12.55 -15.85 18.55
CA GLY A 218 12.43 -15.89 20.00
C GLY A 218 12.34 -14.53 20.63
N VAL A 219 12.27 -14.52 21.96
CA VAL A 219 12.30 -13.30 22.77
C VAL A 219 13.34 -13.48 23.87
N GLU A 220 14.23 -12.52 23.99
CA GLU A 220 15.12 -12.34 25.13
C GLU A 220 14.63 -11.15 25.97
N GLU A 221 14.56 -11.32 27.29
CA GLU A 221 14.07 -10.28 28.20
C GLU A 221 15.23 -9.70 29.02
N ARG A 222 15.33 -8.37 29.06
CA ARG A 222 16.29 -7.58 29.85
C ARG A 222 15.52 -6.54 30.67
N GLY A 223 15.02 -6.94 31.83
CA GLY A 223 14.15 -6.09 32.65
C GLY A 223 12.86 -5.74 31.91
N SER A 224 12.64 -4.45 31.64
CA SER A 224 11.51 -3.93 30.87
C SER A 224 11.72 -3.94 29.35
N LEU A 225 12.89 -4.37 28.88
CA LEU A 225 13.25 -4.44 27.46
C LEU A 225 13.10 -5.87 26.91
N SER A 226 12.37 -6.02 25.82
CA SER A 226 12.24 -7.29 25.09
C SER A 226 12.98 -7.24 23.75
N LEU A 227 13.98 -8.09 23.56
CA LEU A 227 14.68 -8.29 22.28
C LEU A 227 13.91 -9.33 21.47
N LEU A 228 13.30 -8.90 20.38
CA LEU A 228 12.48 -9.71 19.49
C LEU A 228 13.35 -10.24 18.35
N HIS A 229 13.77 -11.50 18.48
CA HIS A 229 14.49 -12.21 17.44
C HIS A 229 13.49 -12.66 16.38
N VAL A 230 13.53 -12.03 15.21
CA VAL A 230 12.57 -12.28 14.12
C VAL A 230 13.28 -12.56 12.81
N ASP A 231 12.70 -13.47 12.03
CA ASP A 231 13.07 -13.74 10.65
C ASP A 231 12.04 -13.05 9.74
N LEU A 232 12.05 -11.71 9.78
CA LEU A 232 11.16 -10.83 9.03
C LEU A 232 11.94 -9.59 8.61
N ASP A 233 11.71 -9.15 7.37
CA ASP A 233 12.13 -7.82 6.95
C ASP A 233 11.20 -6.74 7.54
N LEU A 234 11.63 -5.48 7.47
CA LEU A 234 10.90 -4.36 8.05
C LEU A 234 9.48 -4.18 7.45
N PRO A 235 9.25 -4.33 6.13
CA PRO A 235 7.91 -4.30 5.56
C PRO A 235 6.98 -5.38 6.11
N SER A 236 7.46 -6.64 6.19
CA SER A 236 6.67 -7.75 6.71
C SER A 236 6.34 -7.55 8.18
N LEU A 237 7.29 -7.03 8.95
CA LEU A 237 7.05 -6.67 10.35
C LEU A 237 6.00 -5.56 10.47
N ALA A 238 6.10 -4.51 9.66
CA ALA A 238 5.14 -3.42 9.69
C ALA A 238 3.73 -3.86 9.30
N GLN A 239 3.59 -4.75 8.30
CA GLN A 239 2.31 -5.38 7.97
C GLN A 239 1.75 -6.20 9.13
N LEU A 240 2.61 -6.96 9.82
CA LEU A 240 2.21 -7.77 10.96
C LEU A 240 1.72 -6.92 12.15
N LEU A 241 2.38 -5.77 12.36
CA LEU A 241 2.07 -4.82 13.41
C LEU A 241 0.94 -3.84 13.04
N ASN A 242 0.53 -3.79 11.78
CA ASN A 242 -0.50 -2.87 11.29
C ASN A 242 -1.79 -3.03 12.13
N PRO A 243 -2.23 -1.97 12.85
CA PRO A 243 -3.42 -2.01 13.70
C PRO A 243 -4.67 -2.49 12.95
N SER A 244 -4.78 -2.14 11.65
CA SER A 244 -5.91 -2.46 10.77
C SER A 244 -5.92 -3.89 10.22
N ALA A 245 -4.86 -4.68 10.43
CA ALA A 245 -4.82 -6.08 10.00
C ALA A 245 -5.81 -6.95 10.81
N LYS A 246 -6.08 -8.21 10.42
CA LYS A 246 -6.82 -9.13 11.31
C LYS A 246 -6.00 -9.49 12.55
N PRO A 247 -6.61 -9.76 13.72
CA PRO A 247 -5.88 -10.18 14.93
C PRO A 247 -5.09 -11.48 14.71
N LEU A 248 -3.91 -11.60 15.34
CA LEU A 248 -3.14 -12.84 15.37
C LEU A 248 -3.86 -13.89 16.22
N GLU A 249 -4.65 -14.76 15.60
CA GLU A 249 -5.29 -15.88 16.30
C GLU A 249 -4.24 -16.84 16.87
N SER A 250 -4.41 -17.24 18.13
CA SER A 250 -3.63 -18.33 18.71
C SER A 250 -4.09 -19.67 18.13
N PRO A 251 -3.18 -20.62 17.86
CA PRO A 251 -3.58 -21.97 17.49
C PRO A 251 -4.27 -22.60 18.70
N THR A 252 -5.60 -22.65 18.70
CA THR A 252 -6.35 -23.43 19.67
C THR A 252 -6.85 -24.68 18.98
N GLU A 253 -6.44 -25.82 19.54
CA GLU A 253 -7.08 -27.10 19.30
C GLU A 253 -8.57 -26.98 19.62
N LYS A 254 -9.44 -27.07 18.61
CA LYS A 254 -10.63 -27.95 18.59
C LYS A 254 -11.56 -27.63 17.43
N GLY A 255 -12.04 -28.72 16.82
CA GLY A 255 -13.31 -28.80 16.12
C GLY A 255 -13.19 -28.68 14.61
N VAL A 256 -12.98 -29.82 13.94
CA VAL A 256 -13.18 -29.99 12.50
C VAL A 256 -14.67 -29.84 12.18
N PRO A 257 -15.10 -28.87 11.36
CA PRO A 257 -16.28 -29.02 10.52
C PRO A 257 -15.81 -29.57 9.18
N LYS A 258 -16.34 -30.72 8.77
CA LYS A 258 -16.24 -31.18 7.39
C LYS A 258 -17.03 -30.19 6.52
N THR A 259 -16.35 -29.22 5.93
CA THR A 259 -16.87 -28.43 4.82
C THR A 259 -16.12 -28.82 3.55
N SER A 260 -16.90 -29.04 2.52
CA SER A 260 -16.50 -29.50 1.19
C SER A 260 -15.41 -28.61 0.59
N LYS A 261 -14.37 -29.26 0.05
CA LYS A 261 -13.40 -28.67 -0.86
C LYS A 261 -14.13 -28.14 -2.09
N THR A 262 -14.25 -26.82 -2.19
CA THR A 262 -14.19 -26.04 -3.44
C THR A 262 -14.13 -24.57 -3.05
N ASP A 263 -13.20 -23.85 -3.69
CA ASP A 263 -13.05 -22.40 -3.73
C ASP A 263 -12.59 -21.68 -2.45
N THR A 264 -11.26 -21.52 -2.33
CA THR A 264 -10.54 -20.23 -2.26
C THR A 264 -9.18 -20.37 -1.54
N ASN A 265 -8.12 -19.89 -2.20
CA ASN A 265 -7.03 -19.04 -1.67
C ASN A 265 -5.72 -19.27 -2.43
N VAL A 266 -5.59 -18.63 -3.60
CA VAL A 266 -4.27 -18.22 -4.07
C VAL A 266 -3.88 -16.99 -3.26
N LYS A 267 -2.73 -17.02 -2.59
CA LYS A 267 -2.23 -15.92 -1.76
C LYS A 267 -2.16 -14.61 -2.59
N PRO A 268 -2.46 -13.44 -1.99
CA PRO A 268 -2.26 -12.16 -2.66
C PRO A 268 -0.79 -12.02 -3.06
N GLY A 269 -0.52 -11.86 -4.35
CA GLY A 269 0.84 -11.72 -4.88
C GLY A 269 1.72 -12.99 -4.82
N GLY A 270 1.15 -14.18 -4.63
CA GLY A 270 1.92 -15.42 -4.74
C GLY A 270 2.38 -15.68 -6.18
N ASP A 271 3.60 -16.23 -6.35
CA ASP A 271 4.12 -16.67 -7.64
C ASP A 271 3.08 -17.57 -8.34
N ILE A 272 2.54 -17.10 -9.46
CA ILE A 272 1.65 -17.90 -10.32
C ILE A 272 2.48 -19.11 -10.78
N PRO A 273 2.00 -20.36 -10.56
CA PRO A 273 2.72 -21.54 -11.02
C PRO A 273 3.06 -21.42 -12.51
N PRO A 274 4.30 -21.69 -12.93
CA PRO A 274 4.66 -21.64 -14.33
C PRO A 274 3.75 -22.56 -15.15
N GLY A 275 3.08 -22.01 -16.15
CA GLY A 275 2.17 -22.75 -17.03
C GLY A 275 0.68 -22.60 -16.73
N CYS A 276 0.29 -21.96 -15.62
CA CYS A 276 -1.13 -21.63 -15.38
C CYS A 276 -1.49 -20.29 -16.01
N ASP A 277 -2.55 -20.28 -16.80
CA ASP A 277 -3.12 -19.08 -17.40
C ASP A 277 -4.19 -18.50 -16.47
N VAL A 278 -3.96 -17.31 -15.92
CA VAL A 278 -4.80 -16.71 -14.88
C VAL A 278 -5.10 -15.25 -15.20
N ILE A 279 -6.38 -14.89 -15.12
CA ILE A 279 -6.86 -13.51 -15.21
C ILE A 279 -7.32 -13.04 -13.83
N GLN A 280 -6.78 -11.92 -13.38
CA GLN A 280 -7.09 -11.33 -12.09
C GLN A 280 -7.53 -9.86 -12.23
N LEU A 281 -8.28 -9.39 -11.24
CA LEU A 281 -8.64 -7.99 -11.04
C LEU A 281 -7.95 -7.51 -9.78
N LEU A 282 -7.16 -6.44 -9.88
CA LEU A 282 -6.61 -5.70 -8.75
C LEU A 282 -7.47 -4.47 -8.49
N CYS A 283 -8.01 -4.33 -7.28
CA CYS A 283 -8.77 -3.14 -6.89
C CYS A 283 -7.80 -2.02 -6.46
N LEU A 284 -7.86 -0.88 -7.14
CA LEU A 284 -7.04 0.30 -6.82
C LEU A 284 -7.75 1.25 -5.85
N GLY A 285 -9.09 1.26 -5.86
CA GLY A 285 -9.90 2.09 -4.98
C GLY A 285 -11.38 1.75 -5.08
N THR A 286 -12.14 2.26 -4.11
CA THR A 286 -13.60 2.06 -3.98
C THR A 286 -14.34 3.36 -3.66
N GLY A 287 -13.61 4.48 -3.60
CA GLY A 287 -14.15 5.77 -3.24
C GLY A 287 -15.14 6.32 -4.25
N LYS A 288 -16.08 7.13 -3.75
CA LYS A 288 -17.09 7.87 -4.52
C LYS A 288 -16.86 9.37 -4.45
N GLY A 289 -17.20 10.13 -5.48
CA GLY A 289 -17.21 11.59 -5.50
C GLY A 289 -16.02 12.24 -4.79
N THR A 290 -16.24 12.70 -3.56
CA THR A 290 -15.26 13.44 -2.75
C THR A 290 -14.38 12.57 -1.84
N THR A 291 -14.55 11.24 -1.84
CA THR A 291 -13.91 10.30 -0.89
C THR A 291 -12.40 10.49 -0.85
N ALA A 292 -11.73 10.55 -2.00
CA ALA A 292 -10.28 10.71 -2.08
C ALA A 292 -9.80 11.99 -1.41
N VAL A 293 -10.53 13.10 -1.60
CA VAL A 293 -10.16 14.41 -1.05
C VAL A 293 -10.41 14.47 0.46
N LEU A 294 -11.54 13.92 0.93
CA LEU A 294 -11.96 14.05 2.32
C LEU A 294 -11.35 13.00 3.25
N THR A 295 -10.97 11.84 2.72
CA THR A 295 -10.54 10.69 3.53
C THR A 295 -9.18 10.14 3.14
N GLY A 296 -8.66 10.50 1.95
CA GLY A 296 -7.46 9.93 1.38
C GLY A 296 -7.65 8.56 0.72
N GLU A 297 -8.85 7.96 0.77
CA GLU A 297 -9.12 6.70 0.09
C GLU A 297 -9.37 6.91 -1.41
N PRO A 298 -8.61 6.25 -2.31
CA PRO A 298 -8.71 6.44 -3.75
C PRO A 298 -10.13 6.20 -4.29
N SER A 299 -10.48 6.97 -5.31
CA SER A 299 -11.71 6.76 -6.07
C SER A 299 -11.78 5.38 -6.71
N SER A 300 -12.99 4.96 -7.08
CA SER A 300 -13.23 3.65 -7.67
C SER A 300 -12.39 3.42 -8.94
N SER A 301 -11.59 2.37 -8.93
CA SER A 301 -10.72 2.00 -10.06
C SER A 301 -10.18 0.58 -9.88
N MET A 302 -9.86 -0.07 -10.99
CA MET A 302 -9.32 -1.43 -11.01
C MET A 302 -8.37 -1.65 -12.18
N VAL A 303 -7.52 -2.68 -12.05
CA VAL A 303 -6.65 -3.15 -13.13
C VAL A 303 -6.92 -4.61 -13.39
N VAL A 304 -7.12 -4.97 -14.65
CA VAL A 304 -7.14 -6.37 -15.09
C VAL A 304 -5.71 -6.80 -15.39
N LEU A 305 -5.36 -7.98 -14.90
CA LEU A 305 -4.04 -8.59 -14.99
C LEU A 305 -4.14 -9.94 -15.69
N HIS A 306 -3.25 -10.19 -16.64
CA HIS A 306 -3.03 -11.50 -17.27
C HIS A 306 -1.69 -12.03 -16.81
N ASN A 307 -1.68 -13.10 -16.01
CA ASN A 307 -0.46 -13.67 -15.42
C ASN A 307 0.40 -12.59 -14.73
N SER A 308 -0.24 -11.79 -13.86
CA SER A 308 0.34 -10.64 -13.15
C SER A 308 0.81 -9.47 -14.04
N ARG A 309 0.54 -9.49 -15.35
CA ARG A 309 0.84 -8.37 -16.26
C ARG A 309 -0.40 -7.51 -16.47
N PRO A 310 -0.34 -6.19 -16.24
CA PRO A 310 -1.47 -5.30 -16.46
C PRO A 310 -1.91 -5.28 -17.93
N VAL A 311 -3.19 -5.51 -18.19
CA VAL A 311 -3.77 -5.48 -19.55
C VAL A 311 -4.75 -4.33 -19.73
N LEU A 312 -5.50 -3.96 -18.70
CA LEU A 312 -6.52 -2.90 -18.76
C LEU A 312 -6.55 -2.15 -17.44
N LEU A 313 -6.43 -0.82 -17.50
CA LEU A 313 -6.75 0.07 -16.37
C LEU A 313 -8.16 0.63 -16.58
N VAL A 314 -9.02 0.51 -15.57
CA VAL A 314 -10.40 1.01 -15.61
C VAL A 314 -10.51 2.19 -14.66
N ASP A 315 -10.82 3.35 -15.24
CA ASP A 315 -10.92 4.66 -14.59
C ASP A 315 -9.63 5.12 -13.88
N VAL A 316 -9.42 6.43 -13.86
CA VAL A 316 -8.29 7.12 -13.23
C VAL A 316 -8.79 8.37 -12.51
N GLY A 317 -9.57 8.14 -11.46
CA GLY A 317 -10.08 9.18 -10.57
C GLY A 317 -9.05 9.73 -9.59
N LEU A 318 -9.52 10.57 -8.67
CA LEU A 318 -8.69 11.18 -7.62
C LEU A 318 -8.08 10.10 -6.70
N GLY A 319 -6.77 10.22 -6.42
CA GLY A 319 -6.00 9.29 -5.58
C GLY A 319 -5.66 7.96 -6.26
N VAL A 320 -6.20 7.68 -7.46
CA VAL A 320 -5.96 6.41 -8.17
C VAL A 320 -4.52 6.31 -8.63
N THR A 321 -3.91 7.40 -9.10
CA THR A 321 -2.51 7.41 -9.56
C THR A 321 -1.56 6.93 -8.48
N GLN A 322 -1.74 7.40 -7.25
CA GLN A 322 -0.91 6.97 -6.12
C GLN A 322 -1.12 5.48 -5.82
N SER A 323 -2.37 5.01 -5.85
CA SER A 323 -2.68 3.59 -5.62
C SER A 323 -2.10 2.68 -6.72
N LEU A 324 -2.16 3.14 -7.98
CA LEU A 324 -1.58 2.48 -9.13
C LEU A 324 -0.06 2.39 -9.00
N LEU A 325 0.62 3.49 -8.66
CA LEU A 325 2.08 3.54 -8.46
C LEU A 325 2.57 2.66 -7.31
N HIS A 326 1.76 2.48 -6.26
CA HIS A 326 2.09 1.55 -5.18
C HIS A 326 2.00 0.08 -5.59
N SER A 327 1.23 -0.23 -6.64
CA SER A 327 0.91 -1.62 -7.01
C SER A 327 1.61 -2.07 -8.30
N ILE A 328 1.85 -1.15 -9.22
CA ILE A 328 2.37 -1.41 -10.56
C ILE A 328 3.41 -0.33 -10.86
N SER A 329 4.60 -0.76 -11.26
CA SER A 329 5.65 0.18 -11.68
C SER A 329 5.27 0.92 -12.97
N PRO A 330 5.62 2.21 -13.14
CA PRO A 330 5.22 3.04 -14.28
C PRO A 330 5.51 2.47 -15.68
N GLU A 331 6.58 1.69 -15.82
CA GLU A 331 6.99 1.01 -17.05
C GLU A 331 6.11 -0.20 -17.41
N LYS A 332 5.33 -0.69 -16.45
CA LYS A 332 4.38 -1.80 -16.61
C LYS A 332 2.93 -1.35 -16.68
N PHE A 333 2.67 -0.04 -16.73
CA PHE A 333 1.30 0.46 -16.90
C PHE A 333 0.68 -0.15 -18.17
N PRO A 334 -0.61 -0.52 -18.12
CA PRO A 334 -1.24 -1.23 -19.22
C PRO A 334 -1.27 -0.36 -20.49
N GLY A 335 -1.15 -1.02 -21.64
CA GLY A 335 -1.28 -0.35 -22.94
C GLY A 335 -2.72 0.05 -23.28
N ALA A 336 -3.71 -0.37 -22.48
CA ALA A 336 -5.11 -0.03 -22.66
C ALA A 336 -5.72 0.57 -21.37
N MET A 337 -6.58 1.57 -21.54
CA MET A 337 -7.34 2.22 -20.48
C MET A 337 -8.81 2.31 -20.88
N PHE A 338 -9.75 2.02 -19.98
CA PHE A 338 -11.18 2.25 -20.19
C PHE A 338 -11.67 3.33 -19.22
N VAL A 339 -12.35 4.34 -19.75
CA VAL A 339 -12.94 5.43 -18.94
C VAL A 339 -14.45 5.37 -19.05
N THR A 340 -15.11 5.18 -17.91
CA THR A 340 -16.56 4.96 -17.81
C THR A 340 -17.34 6.24 -18.10
N HIS A 341 -16.92 7.36 -17.51
CA HIS A 341 -17.52 8.69 -17.66
C HIS A 341 -16.58 9.80 -17.17
N ASN A 342 -16.98 11.06 -17.32
CA ASN A 342 -16.12 12.22 -17.07
C ASN A 342 -16.25 12.86 -15.67
N HIS A 343 -16.75 12.14 -14.66
CA HIS A 343 -16.64 12.66 -13.28
C HIS A 343 -15.21 12.62 -12.77
N SER A 344 -14.87 13.51 -11.85
CA SER A 344 -13.50 13.65 -11.34
C SER A 344 -13.03 12.44 -10.54
N ASP A 345 -13.93 11.71 -9.90
CA ASP A 345 -13.64 10.43 -9.26
C ASP A 345 -13.48 9.26 -10.25
N HIS A 346 -13.63 9.47 -11.55
CA HIS A 346 -13.40 8.44 -12.57
C HIS A 346 -12.37 8.83 -13.63
N ALA A 347 -12.23 10.12 -13.92
CA ALA A 347 -11.29 10.62 -14.93
C ALA A 347 -10.41 11.77 -14.43
N GLY A 348 -10.49 12.13 -13.14
CA GLY A 348 -9.85 13.30 -12.55
C GLY A 348 -8.35 13.40 -12.80
N GLU A 349 -7.65 12.27 -12.72
CA GLU A 349 -6.20 12.19 -12.87
C GLU A 349 -5.78 11.65 -14.24
N LEU A 350 -6.75 11.47 -15.16
CA LEU A 350 -6.49 11.00 -16.52
C LEU A 350 -5.45 11.85 -17.27
N PRO A 351 -5.46 13.20 -17.22
CA PRO A 351 -4.46 14.01 -17.94
C PRO A 351 -3.02 13.67 -17.51
N LEU A 352 -2.81 13.43 -16.22
CA LEU A 352 -1.50 13.11 -15.66
C LEU A 352 -1.05 11.69 -16.04
N VAL A 353 -1.93 10.70 -15.84
CA VAL A 353 -1.61 9.29 -16.11
C VAL A 353 -1.50 9.03 -17.61
N LEU A 354 -2.42 9.54 -18.41
CA LEU A 354 -2.36 9.39 -19.87
C LEU A 354 -1.17 10.13 -20.44
N GLY A 355 -0.97 11.41 -20.10
CA GLY A 355 0.13 12.22 -20.62
C GLY A 355 1.50 11.62 -20.28
N GLY A 356 1.70 11.25 -19.02
CA GLY A 356 2.94 10.60 -18.58
C GLY A 356 3.17 9.25 -19.24
N THR A 357 2.13 8.44 -19.43
CA THR A 357 2.24 7.13 -20.09
C THR A 357 2.51 7.30 -21.59
N ALA A 358 1.79 8.19 -22.26
CA ALA A 358 1.95 8.48 -23.68
C ALA A 358 3.36 9.00 -23.99
N GLN A 359 3.88 9.92 -23.18
CA GLN A 359 5.25 10.44 -23.34
C GLN A 359 6.30 9.33 -23.18
N ARG A 360 6.18 8.48 -22.16
CA ARG A 360 7.10 7.35 -21.98
C ARG A 360 7.07 6.38 -23.16
N ARG A 361 5.88 6.04 -23.64
CA ARG A 361 5.70 5.12 -24.78
C ARG A 361 6.27 5.70 -26.06
N LEU A 362 6.04 6.99 -26.32
CA LEU A 362 6.63 7.70 -27.45
C LEU A 362 8.17 7.65 -27.42
N LEU A 363 8.78 7.96 -26.27
CA LEU A 363 10.24 7.90 -26.09
C LEU A 363 10.81 6.48 -26.25
N ALA A 364 10.03 5.47 -25.87
CA ALA A 364 10.40 4.05 -26.01
C ALA A 364 10.09 3.47 -27.40
N GLY A 365 9.54 4.25 -28.33
CA GLY A 365 9.12 3.76 -29.65
C GLY A 365 7.98 2.73 -29.58
N GLN A 366 7.17 2.76 -28.52
CA GLN A 366 6.02 1.86 -28.32
C GLN A 366 4.74 2.45 -28.93
N PRO A 367 3.74 1.61 -29.28
CA PRO A 367 2.43 2.07 -29.75
C PRO A 367 1.76 3.02 -28.76
N LYS A 368 0.85 3.89 -29.20
CA LYS A 368 0.07 4.77 -28.31
C LYS A 368 -0.76 3.95 -27.30
N VAL A 369 -1.21 4.61 -26.24
CA VAL A 369 -2.17 4.01 -25.31
C VAL A 369 -3.50 3.83 -26.04
N LYS A 370 -4.08 2.63 -26.02
CA LYS A 370 -5.46 2.40 -26.47
C LYS A 370 -6.39 2.97 -25.40
N LEU A 371 -7.10 4.06 -25.69
CA LEU A 371 -8.05 4.65 -24.75
C LEU A 371 -9.48 4.38 -25.20
N LEU A 372 -10.16 3.55 -24.41
CA LEU A 372 -11.49 3.05 -24.64
C LEU A 372 -12.52 3.86 -23.85
N CYS A 373 -13.63 4.20 -24.49
CA CYS A 373 -14.78 4.84 -23.82
C CYS A 373 -16.05 4.66 -24.65
N GLY A 374 -17.21 4.90 -24.05
CA GLY A 374 -18.48 4.95 -24.79
C GLY A 374 -18.55 6.15 -25.75
N PRO A 375 -19.38 6.09 -26.80
CA PRO A 375 -19.43 7.11 -27.86
C PRO A 375 -19.70 8.53 -27.35
N LYS A 376 -20.55 8.66 -26.33
CA LYS A 376 -20.91 9.95 -25.72
C LYS A 376 -19.89 10.46 -24.69
N VAL A 377 -18.89 9.67 -24.32
CA VAL A 377 -17.84 10.03 -23.32
C VAL A 377 -16.61 10.65 -24.01
N LEU A 378 -16.38 10.29 -25.27
CA LEU A 378 -15.21 10.72 -26.05
C LEU A 378 -15.01 12.25 -26.06
N GLU A 379 -16.06 13.00 -26.41
CA GLU A 379 -15.96 14.45 -26.57
C GLU A 379 -15.68 15.15 -25.23
N PRO A 380 -16.40 14.86 -24.12
CA PRO A 380 -16.09 15.45 -22.82
C PRO A 380 -14.66 15.17 -22.35
N LEU A 381 -14.13 13.97 -22.63
CA LEU A 381 -12.75 13.65 -22.28
C LEU A 381 -11.75 14.49 -23.10
N LYS A 382 -11.90 14.55 -24.43
CA LYS A 382 -10.98 15.29 -25.30
C LYS A 382 -11.03 16.79 -25.05
N VAL A 383 -12.24 17.35 -24.99
CA VAL A 383 -12.45 18.80 -25.00
C VAL A 383 -12.31 19.40 -23.60
N HIS A 384 -12.82 18.71 -22.57
CA HIS A 384 -12.83 19.24 -21.21
C HIS A 384 -11.75 18.61 -20.34
N ARG A 385 -11.72 17.28 -20.23
CA ARG A 385 -10.82 16.61 -19.29
C ARG A 385 -9.35 16.79 -19.63
N LEU A 386 -8.98 16.57 -20.88
CA LEU A 386 -7.60 16.60 -21.34
C LEU A 386 -7.15 18.00 -21.81
N SER A 387 -7.96 19.03 -21.58
CA SER A 387 -7.68 20.40 -22.02
C SER A 387 -6.39 20.96 -21.43
N GLU A 388 -6.06 20.63 -20.18
CA GLU A 388 -4.83 21.08 -19.51
C GLU A 388 -3.57 20.47 -20.13
N MET A 389 -3.67 19.26 -20.67
CA MET A 389 -2.55 18.55 -21.30
C MET A 389 -2.27 19.04 -22.72
N ALA A 390 -3.26 19.66 -23.39
CA ALA A 390 -3.20 20.01 -24.81
C ALA A 390 -2.01 20.91 -25.18
N SER A 391 -1.50 21.72 -24.24
CA SER A 391 -0.30 22.54 -24.47
C SER A 391 1.00 21.73 -24.62
N GLN A 392 1.03 20.53 -24.06
CA GLN A 392 2.19 19.63 -24.07
C GLN A 392 2.02 18.49 -25.08
N MET A 393 0.81 17.93 -25.17
CA MET A 393 0.47 16.84 -26.07
C MET A 393 -1.03 16.90 -26.39
N GLN A 394 -1.39 16.94 -27.67
CA GLN A 394 -2.79 16.93 -28.06
C GLN A 394 -3.43 15.58 -27.70
N PRO A 395 -4.73 15.55 -27.33
CA PRO A 395 -5.42 14.30 -27.00
C PRO A 395 -5.30 13.21 -28.07
N ASP A 396 -5.31 13.57 -29.36
CA ASP A 396 -5.14 12.64 -30.49
C ASP A 396 -3.71 12.10 -30.63
N ASP A 397 -2.72 12.81 -30.09
CA ASP A 397 -1.33 12.36 -30.05
C ASP A 397 -1.07 11.44 -28.85
N ALA A 398 -1.82 11.62 -27.76
CA ALA A 398 -1.64 10.87 -26.52
C ALA A 398 -2.18 9.42 -26.58
N ALA A 399 -3.24 9.18 -27.35
CA ALA A 399 -3.93 7.89 -27.38
C ALA A 399 -4.47 7.51 -28.76
N ASP A 400 -4.60 6.21 -28.97
CA ASP A 400 -5.48 5.62 -29.98
C ASP A 400 -6.88 5.50 -29.37
N TRP A 401 -7.81 6.33 -29.84
CA TRP A 401 -9.16 6.41 -29.30
C TRP A 401 -10.05 5.31 -29.88
N LEU A 402 -10.52 4.40 -29.03
CA LEU A 402 -11.38 3.28 -29.43
C LEU A 402 -12.77 3.47 -28.83
N ILE A 403 -13.75 3.73 -29.69
CA ILE A 403 -15.14 3.92 -29.28
C ILE A 403 -15.78 2.55 -29.07
N CYS A 404 -16.25 2.29 -27.86
CA CYS A 404 -16.98 1.08 -27.52
C CYS A 404 -18.47 1.38 -27.62
N ASP A 405 -19.07 1.12 -28.79
CA ASP A 405 -20.51 1.27 -29.01
C ASP A 405 -21.25 0.08 -28.39
N PRO A 406 -22.23 0.28 -27.48
CA PRO A 406 -23.02 -0.81 -26.91
C PRO A 406 -23.73 -1.72 -27.93
N GLU A 407 -24.04 -1.17 -29.11
CA GLU A 407 -24.70 -1.88 -30.22
C GLU A 407 -23.70 -2.35 -31.30
N GLY A 408 -22.41 -2.02 -31.14
CA GLY A 408 -21.34 -2.40 -32.06
C GLY A 408 -20.65 -3.71 -31.70
N ASP A 409 -19.64 -4.08 -32.50
CA ASP A 409 -18.78 -5.23 -32.23
C ASP A 409 -17.86 -4.99 -31.00
N PRO A 410 -17.51 -6.04 -30.24
CA PRO A 410 -16.56 -5.93 -29.15
C PRO A 410 -15.18 -5.43 -29.62
N VAL A 411 -14.56 -4.56 -28.82
CA VAL A 411 -13.25 -3.97 -29.12
C VAL A 411 -12.14 -4.80 -28.48
N TYR A 412 -11.13 -5.17 -29.28
CA TYR A 412 -9.96 -5.92 -28.79
C TYR A 412 -8.96 -5.04 -28.05
N LEU A 413 -8.48 -5.52 -26.91
CA LEU A 413 -7.50 -4.80 -26.07
C LEU A 413 -6.07 -5.12 -26.49
N ASP A 414 -5.82 -6.34 -26.96
CA ASP A 414 -4.52 -6.86 -27.36
C ASP A 414 -4.46 -7.23 -28.84
N ASP A 415 -3.25 -7.37 -29.36
CA ASP A 415 -3.04 -7.64 -30.78
C ASP A 415 -3.22 -9.14 -31.10
N VAL A 416 -3.06 -10.01 -30.09
CA VAL A 416 -3.32 -11.45 -30.18
C VAL A 416 -4.81 -11.81 -30.07
N LYS A 417 -5.67 -10.81 -29.84
CA LYS A 417 -7.13 -10.94 -29.80
C LYS A 417 -7.64 -11.91 -28.73
N HIS A 418 -6.97 -11.98 -27.58
CA HIS A 418 -7.47 -12.77 -26.45
C HIS A 418 -8.46 -11.97 -25.60
N PHE A 419 -8.23 -10.66 -25.45
CA PHE A 419 -9.12 -9.80 -24.67
C PHE A 419 -9.98 -8.93 -25.57
N LYS A 420 -11.30 -8.95 -25.34
CA LYS A 420 -12.25 -8.03 -25.98
C LYS A 420 -13.28 -7.51 -24.98
N LEU A 421 -13.76 -6.30 -25.25
CA LEU A 421 -14.67 -5.56 -24.37
C LEU A 421 -15.90 -5.10 -25.16
N GLN A 422 -17.09 -5.32 -24.61
CA GLN A 422 -18.35 -4.76 -25.10
C GLN A 422 -18.90 -3.75 -24.09
N ALA A 423 -19.15 -2.51 -24.50
CA ALA A 423 -19.74 -1.51 -23.61
C ALA A 423 -21.22 -1.83 -23.30
N VAL A 424 -21.68 -1.37 -22.15
CA VAL A 424 -23.11 -1.35 -21.78
C VAL A 424 -23.45 0.01 -21.20
N GLU A 425 -24.58 0.60 -21.61
CA GLU A 425 -25.00 1.93 -21.11
C GLU A 425 -25.52 1.82 -19.68
N SER A 426 -24.98 2.66 -18.79
CA SER A 426 -25.30 2.71 -17.36
C SER A 426 -26.35 3.78 -17.05
N GLN A 427 -27.05 3.66 -15.91
CA GLN A 427 -28.02 4.65 -15.47
C GLN A 427 -27.35 5.72 -14.58
N HIS A 428 -26.81 6.77 -15.19
CA HIS A 428 -26.13 7.86 -14.48
C HIS A 428 -26.54 9.25 -15.00
N ASP A 429 -26.13 10.30 -14.30
CA ASP A 429 -26.47 11.69 -14.63
C ASP A 429 -25.72 12.24 -15.86
N LEU A 430 -24.49 11.77 -16.08
CA LEU A 430 -23.72 11.93 -17.31
C LEU A 430 -23.72 10.64 -18.14
N PRO A 431 -23.40 10.71 -19.45
CA PRO A 431 -23.17 9.49 -20.23
C PRO A 431 -22.13 8.61 -19.54
N CYS A 432 -22.55 7.41 -19.15
CA CYS A 432 -21.76 6.46 -18.38
C CYS A 432 -21.91 5.08 -18.98
N TYR A 433 -20.80 4.35 -19.06
CA TYR A 433 -20.76 3.04 -19.67
C TYR A 433 -19.99 2.08 -18.78
N GLY A 434 -20.66 1.00 -18.38
CA GLY A 434 -20.02 -0.22 -17.91
C GLY A 434 -19.52 -1.06 -19.07
N PHE A 435 -19.12 -2.31 -18.80
CA PHE A 435 -18.73 -3.23 -19.86
C PHE A 435 -18.87 -4.71 -19.50
N MET A 436 -18.84 -5.54 -20.54
CA MET A 436 -18.64 -6.98 -20.52
C MET A 436 -17.24 -7.28 -21.04
N LEU A 437 -16.41 -7.97 -20.24
CA LEU A 437 -15.05 -8.33 -20.60
C LEU A 437 -14.96 -9.83 -20.90
N TYR A 438 -14.33 -10.13 -22.03
CA TYR A 438 -14.14 -11.49 -22.50
C TYR A 438 -12.66 -11.84 -22.57
N TYR A 439 -12.35 -13.10 -22.29
CA TYR A 439 -11.04 -13.70 -22.48
C TYR A 439 -11.19 -14.99 -23.31
N LYS A 440 -10.49 -15.10 -24.45
CA LYS A 440 -10.62 -16.22 -25.39
C LYS A 440 -12.10 -16.57 -25.71
N ASP A 441 -12.88 -15.52 -26.01
CA ASP A 441 -14.33 -15.57 -26.26
C ASP A 441 -15.22 -15.97 -25.06
N GLU A 442 -14.66 -16.30 -23.90
CA GLU A 442 -15.40 -16.55 -22.67
C GLU A 442 -15.69 -15.25 -21.91
N LEU A 443 -16.93 -15.06 -21.46
CA LEU A 443 -17.31 -13.93 -20.63
C LEU A 443 -16.79 -14.10 -19.20
N ILE A 444 -15.93 -13.20 -18.74
CA ILE A 444 -15.25 -13.34 -17.44
C ILE A 444 -15.66 -12.28 -16.40
N LEU A 445 -16.12 -11.11 -16.85
CA LEU A 445 -16.49 -10.00 -15.97
C LEU A 445 -17.60 -9.14 -16.57
N GLY A 446 -18.62 -8.84 -15.77
CA GLY A 446 -19.60 -7.76 -16.02
C GLY A 446 -19.37 -6.62 -15.04
N PHE A 447 -19.28 -5.39 -15.53
CA PHE A 447 -19.06 -4.19 -14.72
C PHE A 447 -20.10 -3.12 -15.00
N SER A 448 -20.75 -2.57 -13.98
CA SER A 448 -21.80 -1.55 -14.15
C SER A 448 -21.30 -0.12 -14.31
N ALA A 449 -20.04 0.18 -13.94
CA ALA A 449 -19.61 1.56 -13.60
C ALA A 449 -20.53 2.19 -12.54
N ASP A 450 -20.54 3.52 -12.42
CA ASP A 450 -21.54 4.24 -11.65
C ASP A 450 -22.93 4.07 -12.29
N SER A 451 -23.89 3.55 -11.52
CA SER A 451 -25.22 3.29 -12.03
C SER A 451 -26.28 3.15 -10.95
N GLY A 452 -27.44 3.75 -11.19
CA GLY A 452 -28.70 3.39 -10.54
C GLY A 452 -29.09 1.96 -10.87
N PHE A 453 -30.02 1.41 -10.09
CA PHE A 453 -30.58 0.10 -10.39
C PHE A 453 -31.45 0.18 -11.66
N LYS A 454 -31.04 -0.55 -12.71
CA LYS A 454 -31.78 -0.72 -13.96
C LYS A 454 -31.79 -2.19 -14.33
N ALA A 455 -32.97 -2.81 -14.34
CA ALA A 455 -33.10 -4.25 -14.57
C ALA A 455 -32.40 -4.71 -15.86
N GLU A 456 -32.59 -4.01 -16.98
CA GLU A 456 -31.96 -4.34 -18.27
C GLU A 456 -30.42 -4.36 -18.23
N LEU A 457 -29.82 -3.40 -17.54
CA LEU A 457 -28.36 -3.35 -17.36
C LEU A 457 -27.90 -4.54 -16.51
N TYR A 458 -28.61 -4.78 -15.41
CA TYR A 458 -28.31 -5.84 -14.47
C TYR A 458 -28.50 -7.22 -15.12
N ASP A 459 -29.53 -7.41 -15.94
CA ASP A 459 -29.77 -8.63 -16.69
C ASP A 459 -28.58 -8.98 -17.57
N LYS A 460 -28.03 -7.96 -18.27
CA LYS A 460 -26.86 -8.10 -19.13
C LYS A 460 -25.58 -8.38 -18.36
N ILE A 461 -25.20 -7.55 -17.37
CA ILE A 461 -23.92 -7.73 -16.66
C ILE A 461 -23.88 -8.97 -15.76
N PHE A 462 -25.04 -9.43 -15.26
CA PHE A 462 -25.14 -10.67 -14.47
C PHE A 462 -25.15 -11.95 -15.32
N GLU A 463 -24.98 -11.85 -16.64
CA GLU A 463 -24.59 -13.01 -17.47
C GLU A 463 -23.18 -13.50 -17.13
N ALA A 464 -22.31 -12.60 -16.64
CA ALA A 464 -20.94 -12.91 -16.30
C ALA A 464 -20.81 -13.74 -15.01
N PRO A 465 -19.80 -14.62 -14.90
CA PRO A 465 -19.55 -15.37 -13.68
C PRO A 465 -19.05 -14.48 -12.54
N THR A 466 -18.36 -13.38 -12.84
CA THR A 466 -17.95 -12.37 -11.87
C THR A 466 -18.58 -11.03 -12.23
N VAL A 467 -19.18 -10.36 -11.26
CA VAL A 467 -19.88 -9.10 -11.47
C VAL A 467 -19.33 -8.05 -10.51
N VAL A 468 -19.06 -6.85 -10.99
CA VAL A 468 -18.72 -5.68 -10.18
C VAL A 468 -19.78 -4.61 -10.40
N VAL A 469 -20.41 -4.14 -9.32
CA VAL A 469 -21.48 -3.13 -9.38
C VAL A 469 -21.18 -1.92 -8.50
N ASP A 470 -21.66 -0.75 -8.92
CA ASP A 470 -21.80 0.40 -8.02
C ASP A 470 -22.91 0.12 -7.01
N GLY A 471 -22.62 0.42 -5.75
CA GLY A 471 -23.55 0.25 -4.65
C GLY A 471 -23.29 1.27 -3.55
N ARG A 472 -24.34 1.99 -3.16
CA ARG A 472 -24.26 3.07 -2.17
C ARG A 472 -25.38 2.96 -1.15
N THR A 473 -25.22 3.64 -0.02
CA THR A 473 -26.31 3.88 0.92
C THR A 473 -26.32 5.35 1.29
N PRO A 474 -27.45 6.08 1.11
CA PRO A 474 -28.73 5.62 0.54
C PRO A 474 -28.68 5.38 -0.99
N SER A 475 -29.71 4.74 -1.56
CA SER A 475 -29.90 4.69 -3.02
C SER A 475 -30.18 6.08 -3.59
N SER A 476 -29.97 6.21 -4.89
CA SER A 476 -30.44 7.34 -5.68
C SER A 476 -30.84 6.88 -7.08
N LYS A 477 -31.35 7.81 -7.90
CA LYS A 477 -31.59 7.54 -9.33
C LYS A 477 -30.31 7.08 -10.06
N TRP A 478 -29.15 7.48 -9.56
CA TRP A 478 -27.86 7.37 -10.23
C TRP A 478 -26.93 6.32 -9.60
N HIS A 479 -27.32 5.78 -8.45
CA HIS A 479 -26.53 4.81 -7.68
C HIS A 479 -27.45 3.80 -7.01
N ALA A 480 -27.28 2.52 -7.33
CA ALA A 480 -28.06 1.45 -6.73
C ALA A 480 -27.74 1.32 -5.23
N SER A 481 -28.72 0.89 -4.44
CA SER A 481 -28.51 0.47 -3.06
C SER A 481 -28.02 -0.96 -2.95
N PHE A 482 -27.36 -1.27 -1.83
CA PHE A 482 -27.06 -2.65 -1.45
C PHE A 482 -28.33 -3.52 -1.40
N ASP A 483 -29.47 -2.96 -0.97
CA ASP A 483 -30.75 -3.66 -0.91
C ASP A 483 -31.31 -3.98 -2.29
N GLU A 484 -31.28 -3.04 -3.24
CA GLU A 484 -31.70 -3.28 -4.63
C GLU A 484 -30.85 -4.38 -5.28
N ILE A 485 -29.52 -4.31 -5.11
CA ILE A 485 -28.60 -5.32 -5.64
C ILE A 485 -28.88 -6.70 -5.00
N SER A 486 -29.08 -6.74 -3.69
CA SER A 486 -29.34 -7.98 -2.95
C SER A 486 -30.70 -8.59 -3.32
N ALA A 487 -31.74 -7.76 -3.48
CA ALA A 487 -33.06 -8.19 -3.91
C ALA A 487 -33.00 -8.80 -5.32
N TYR A 488 -32.26 -8.16 -6.23
CA TYR A 488 -32.05 -8.66 -7.58
C TYR A 488 -31.26 -9.99 -7.59
N LEU A 489 -30.21 -10.11 -6.79
CA LEU A 489 -29.45 -11.36 -6.68
C LEU A 489 -30.31 -12.52 -6.13
N LYS A 490 -31.25 -12.21 -5.24
CA LYS A 490 -32.20 -13.20 -4.68
C LYS A 490 -33.26 -13.64 -5.68
N SER A 491 -33.67 -12.77 -6.60
CA SER A 491 -34.70 -13.09 -7.60
C SER A 491 -34.19 -13.92 -8.78
N ARG A 492 -32.87 -13.97 -8.99
CA ARG A 492 -32.27 -14.74 -10.09
C ARG A 492 -32.21 -16.24 -9.81
N GLU A 493 -32.62 -17.01 -10.82
CA GLU A 493 -32.43 -18.48 -10.84
C GLU A 493 -30.95 -18.85 -10.99
N LYS A 494 -30.24 -18.21 -11.94
CA LYS A 494 -28.80 -18.40 -12.16
C LYS A 494 -28.02 -17.28 -11.47
N ARG A 495 -27.26 -17.66 -10.44
CA ARG A 495 -26.40 -16.73 -9.71
C ARG A 495 -25.00 -16.68 -10.32
N PRO A 496 -24.37 -15.50 -10.40
CA PRO A 496 -22.96 -15.40 -10.71
C PRO A 496 -22.14 -16.07 -9.59
N ARG A 497 -20.91 -16.48 -9.92
CA ARG A 497 -19.95 -17.04 -8.97
C ARG A 497 -19.59 -16.02 -7.88
N ALA A 498 -19.46 -14.75 -8.25
CA ALA A 498 -19.19 -13.67 -7.31
C ALA A 498 -19.82 -12.34 -7.75
N VAL A 499 -20.34 -11.59 -6.78
CA VAL A 499 -20.78 -10.20 -6.94
C VAL A 499 -19.99 -9.33 -5.98
N TYR A 500 -19.26 -8.38 -6.55
CA TYR A 500 -18.50 -7.39 -5.81
C TYR A 500 -19.10 -6.00 -5.95
N VAL A 501 -18.94 -5.18 -4.92
CA VAL A 501 -19.42 -3.80 -4.90
C VAL A 501 -18.25 -2.83 -4.85
N THR A 502 -18.36 -1.76 -5.62
CA THR A 502 -17.47 -0.61 -5.62
C THR A 502 -18.28 0.68 -5.52
N GLY A 503 -17.62 1.83 -5.48
CA GLY A 503 -18.29 3.14 -5.44
C GLY A 503 -19.02 3.44 -4.14
N TYR A 504 -18.83 2.64 -3.08
CA TYR A 504 -19.50 2.86 -1.79
C TYR A 504 -18.85 3.95 -0.92
N GLY A 505 -17.61 4.35 -1.24
CA GLY A 505 -16.84 5.32 -0.44
C GLY A 505 -15.76 4.63 0.39
N THR A 506 -15.87 4.73 1.71
CA THR A 506 -14.95 4.11 2.68
C THR A 506 -15.47 2.75 3.15
N ALA A 507 -14.61 1.91 3.74
CA ALA A 507 -15.01 0.61 4.29
C ALA A 507 -16.12 0.72 5.35
N ALA A 508 -16.19 1.84 6.09
CA ALA A 508 -17.24 2.10 7.06
C ALA A 508 -18.62 2.41 6.43
N GLU A 509 -18.65 2.85 5.17
CA GLU A 509 -19.88 3.14 4.44
C GLU A 509 -20.46 1.90 3.75
N TYR A 510 -19.67 0.82 3.64
CA TYR A 510 -20.18 -0.47 3.21
C TYR A 510 -20.96 -1.13 4.35
N THR A 511 -22.29 -1.14 4.22
CA THR A 511 -23.22 -1.58 5.27
C THR A 511 -24.11 -2.74 4.82
N ALA A 512 -23.80 -3.37 3.69
CA ALA A 512 -24.57 -4.51 3.21
C ALA A 512 -24.52 -5.69 4.20
N GLU A 513 -25.68 -6.21 4.59
CA GLU A 513 -25.79 -7.38 5.46
C GLU A 513 -25.76 -8.70 4.68
N ASP A 514 -25.99 -8.65 3.36
CA ASP A 514 -26.06 -9.85 2.53
C ASP A 514 -24.66 -10.38 2.21
N SER A 515 -24.30 -11.52 2.81
CA SER A 515 -23.01 -12.20 2.56
C SER A 515 -22.75 -12.61 1.10
N ALA A 516 -23.78 -12.66 0.26
CA ALA A 516 -23.62 -12.92 -1.18
C ALA A 516 -23.07 -11.69 -1.93
N LEU A 517 -23.22 -10.51 -1.35
CA LEU A 517 -22.65 -9.25 -1.82
C LEU A 517 -21.33 -9.00 -1.08
N ARG A 518 -20.24 -8.76 -1.82
CA ARG A 518 -18.92 -8.59 -1.22
C ARG A 518 -18.35 -7.22 -1.56
N PRO A 519 -17.71 -6.49 -0.64
CA PRO A 519 -17.02 -5.26 -1.02
C PRO A 519 -15.74 -5.61 -1.81
N LEU A 520 -15.46 -4.88 -2.89
CA LEU A 520 -14.07 -4.79 -3.35
C LEU A 520 -13.23 -4.12 -2.26
N GLN A 521 -11.96 -4.47 -2.15
CA GLN A 521 -11.06 -3.89 -1.17
C GLN A 521 -9.78 -3.48 -1.87
N ARG A 522 -9.36 -2.23 -1.63
CA ARG A 522 -8.13 -1.68 -2.17
C ARG A 522 -6.94 -2.59 -1.90
N GLY A 523 -6.14 -2.82 -2.93
CA GLY A 523 -4.94 -3.67 -2.88
C GLY A 523 -5.22 -5.18 -2.95
N GLN A 524 -6.49 -5.61 -3.01
CA GLN A 524 -6.83 -7.02 -3.16
C GLN A 524 -6.92 -7.46 -4.63
N PHE A 525 -6.61 -8.74 -4.84
CA PHE A 525 -6.69 -9.43 -6.12
C PHE A 525 -7.88 -10.38 -6.12
N TYR A 526 -8.63 -10.40 -7.22
CA TYR A 526 -9.80 -11.25 -7.42
C TYR A 526 -9.60 -12.05 -8.71
N THR A 527 -9.69 -13.38 -8.63
CA THR A 527 -9.54 -14.23 -9.81
C THR A 527 -10.82 -14.16 -10.66
N LEU A 528 -10.68 -13.67 -11.89
CA LEU A 528 -11.78 -13.60 -12.86
C LEU A 528 -11.87 -14.90 -13.66
N TRP A 529 -10.72 -15.46 -14.02
CA TRP A 529 -10.62 -16.67 -14.83
C TRP A 529 -9.30 -17.38 -14.51
N SER A 530 -9.30 -18.70 -14.60
CA SER A 530 -8.11 -19.52 -14.52
C SER A 530 -8.33 -20.76 -15.36
N GLU A 531 -7.32 -21.17 -16.11
CA GLU A 531 -7.32 -22.46 -16.78
C GLU A 531 -7.33 -23.55 -15.71
N GLU A 532 -8.50 -24.14 -15.46
CA GLU A 532 -8.56 -25.38 -14.70
C GLU A 532 -7.81 -26.43 -15.51
N ASN A 533 -6.69 -26.89 -14.98
CA ASN A 533 -5.87 -27.94 -15.55
C ASN A 533 -6.73 -29.01 -16.27
N GLU A 534 -6.64 -29.07 -17.60
CA GLU A 534 -6.66 -30.33 -18.37
C GLU A 534 -5.47 -31.22 -17.94
N CYS A 535 -5.28 -31.42 -16.64
CA CYS A 535 -4.35 -32.39 -16.06
C CYS A 535 -5.15 -33.60 -15.57
N THR A 536 -6.19 -33.96 -16.32
CA THR A 536 -6.76 -35.30 -16.36
C THR A 536 -6.29 -35.95 -17.66
N GLU A 537 -5.08 -36.48 -17.65
CA GLU A 537 -4.66 -37.71 -18.37
C GLU A 537 -3.15 -37.95 -18.18
N LEU A 538 -2.78 -38.50 -17.03
CA LEU A 538 -1.79 -39.56 -16.99
C LEU A 538 -2.49 -40.80 -16.43
N THR A 539 -3.37 -41.34 -17.27
CA THR A 539 -3.72 -42.75 -17.21
C THR A 539 -2.45 -43.57 -17.44
N ASN A 540 -2.21 -44.48 -16.50
CA ASN A 540 -1.39 -45.70 -16.56
C ASN A 540 -0.64 -45.95 -17.87
N GLU A 541 0.69 -46.11 -17.79
CA GLU A 541 1.37 -47.22 -18.49
C GLU A 541 2.78 -47.51 -17.92
N GLY A 542 2.93 -48.73 -17.38
CA GLY A 542 4.17 -49.50 -17.29
C GLY A 542 5.09 -49.25 -16.09
N ALA A 543 5.70 -50.23 -15.44
CA ALA A 543 5.64 -51.69 -15.50
C ALA A 543 6.49 -52.24 -14.34
N LEU A 544 6.05 -53.40 -13.81
CA LEU A 544 6.80 -54.43 -13.06
C LEU A 544 7.44 -54.07 -11.71
#